data_AF-A0A366DMY1-F1
#
_entry.id   AF-A0A366DMY1-F1
#
_cell.length_a   1.000
_cell.length_b   1.000
_cell.length_c   1.000
_cell.angle_alpha   90.00
_cell.angle_beta   90.00
_cell.angle_gamma   90.00
#
_symmetry.space_group_name_H-M   'P 1'
#
loop_
_entity.id
_entity.type
_entity.pdbx_description
1 polymer ?
#
loop_
_entity_poly.entity_id
_entity_poly.type
_entity_poly.pdbx_seq_one_letter_code
_entity_poly.pdbx_strand_id
1 'polypeptide(L)'
;MAVQVIGRSLMTSDRTDHQARSVGGGGWVVSYLPGRTLTLEQATAAMQAAEVVATVGVLADQVGLTALETVGLAMRESPWAPREECAPRWRRGWLAQ
;
A
#
# COMPACT_ATOMS: atom_id res chain seq x y z
N MET A 1 -2.34 17.27 1.34
CA MET A 1 -3.05 16.22 2.09
C MET A 1 -2.73 16.40 3.56
N ALA A 2 -3.73 16.70 4.37
CA ALA A 2 -3.52 17.04 5.78
C ALA A 2 -4.47 16.24 6.66
N VAL A 3 -3.90 15.34 7.45
CA VAL A 3 -4.61 14.76 8.61
C VAL A 3 -4.88 15.89 9.60
N GLN A 4 -6.14 16.16 9.87
CA GLN A 4 -6.55 17.21 10.80
C GLN A 4 -6.78 16.62 12.18
N VAL A 5 -6.08 17.13 13.19
CA VAL A 5 -6.29 16.77 14.59
C VAL A 5 -7.22 17.81 15.23
N ILE A 6 -8.43 17.39 15.59
CA ILE A 6 -9.44 18.22 16.24
C ILE A 6 -9.39 17.95 17.75
N GLY A 7 -9.02 18.98 18.52
CA GLY A 7 -9.12 18.97 19.99
C GLY A 7 -8.32 17.87 20.71
N ARG A 8 -7.29 17.29 20.08
CA ARG A 8 -6.53 16.11 20.57
C ARG A 8 -7.38 14.84 20.77
N SER A 9 -8.60 14.81 20.25
CA SER A 9 -9.54 13.70 20.47
C SER A 9 -10.04 13.05 19.20
N LEU A 10 -9.86 13.70 18.05
CA LEU A 10 -10.33 13.20 16.76
C LEU A 10 -9.29 13.51 15.67
N MET A 11 -9.03 12.54 14.80
CA MET A 11 -8.31 12.72 13.54
C MET A 11 -9.23 12.39 12.37
N THR A 12 -9.25 13.26 11.38
CA THR A 12 -9.97 13.07 10.12
C THR A 12 -9.07 13.37 8.94
N SER A 13 -9.41 12.83 7.78
CA SER A 13 -8.76 13.10 6.50
C SER A 13 -9.78 13.70 5.54
N ASP A 14 -9.32 14.55 4.62
CA ASP A 14 -10.10 15.07 3.50
C ASP A 14 -10.20 14.09 2.31
N ARG A 15 -9.47 12.97 2.33
CA ARG A 15 -9.52 11.96 1.25
C ARG A 15 -10.09 10.60 1.62
N THR A 16 -10.38 10.37 2.88
CA THR A 16 -10.97 9.10 3.32
C THR A 16 -12.01 9.34 4.39
N ASP A 17 -13.06 8.53 4.41
CA ASP A 17 -14.07 8.53 5.48
C ASP A 17 -13.55 7.88 6.79
N HIS A 18 -12.30 7.39 6.80
CA HIS A 18 -11.69 6.84 7.99
C HIS A 18 -11.34 7.93 9.00
N GLN A 19 -11.44 7.55 10.26
CA GLN A 19 -11.20 8.46 11.38
C GLN A 19 -10.47 7.76 12.52
N ALA A 20 -9.70 8.53 13.29
CA ALA A 20 -9.13 8.07 14.55
C ALA A 20 -9.77 8.83 15.72
N ARG A 21 -10.13 8.14 16.80
CA ARG A 21 -10.71 8.73 18.01
C ARG A 21 -9.82 8.43 19.21
N SER A 22 -9.56 9.41 20.06
CA SER A 22 -8.84 9.17 21.31
C SER A 22 -9.74 8.45 22.31
N VAL A 23 -9.17 7.48 23.03
CA VAL A 23 -9.84 6.71 24.10
C VAL A 23 -9.31 7.07 25.49
N GLY A 24 -8.52 8.14 25.61
CA GLY A 24 -7.84 8.53 26.85
C GLY A 24 -6.50 7.81 27.05
N GLY A 25 -5.72 8.28 28.02
CA GLY A 25 -4.41 7.67 28.35
C GLY A 25 -3.36 7.71 27.24
N GLY A 26 -3.52 8.58 26.24
CA GLY A 26 -2.68 8.61 25.03
C GLY A 26 -3.05 7.55 23.99
N GLY A 27 -4.10 6.76 24.22
CA GLY A 27 -4.60 5.74 23.32
C GLY A 27 -5.55 6.28 22.26
N TRP A 28 -5.53 5.63 21.10
CA TRP A 28 -6.34 5.94 19.93
C TRP A 28 -6.90 4.68 19.28
N VAL A 29 -8.11 4.76 18.74
CA VAL A 29 -8.71 3.73 17.89
C VAL A 29 -8.93 4.29 16.50
N VAL A 30 -8.73 3.47 15.47
CA VAL A 30 -8.92 3.87 14.06
C VAL A 30 -10.03 3.02 13.47
N SER A 31 -10.94 3.63 12.71
CA SER A 31 -12.19 3.00 12.24
C SER A 31 -11.97 1.69 11.48
N TYR A 32 -10.87 1.56 10.73
CA TYR A 32 -10.56 0.35 9.95
C TYR A 32 -9.62 -0.65 10.66
N LEU A 33 -9.20 -0.34 11.89
CA LEU A 33 -8.35 -1.21 12.73
C LEU A 33 -9.07 -1.56 14.05
N PRO A 34 -10.19 -2.29 14.00
CA PRO A 34 -10.95 -2.63 15.20
C PRO A 34 -10.13 -3.47 16.17
N GLY A 35 -10.37 -3.29 17.47
CA GLY A 35 -9.73 -4.06 18.54
C GLY A 35 -8.28 -3.67 18.86
N ARG A 36 -7.74 -2.61 18.25
CA ARG A 36 -6.39 -2.10 18.54
C ARG A 36 -6.46 -0.73 19.22
N THR A 37 -5.69 -0.58 20.30
CA THR A 37 -5.37 0.71 20.91
C THR A 37 -3.98 1.12 20.45
N LEU A 38 -3.89 2.24 19.74
CA LEU A 38 -2.68 2.77 19.12
C LEU A 38 -2.18 3.99 19.88
N THR A 39 -0.88 4.27 19.77
CA THR A 39 -0.33 5.57 20.15
C THR A 39 -0.77 6.65 19.16
N LEU A 40 -0.58 7.92 19.51
CA LEU A 40 -0.82 9.05 18.62
C LEU A 40 -0.09 8.90 17.27
N GLU A 41 1.19 8.52 17.31
CA GLU A 41 2.02 8.34 16.12
C GLU A 41 1.51 7.19 15.24
N GLN A 42 1.16 6.06 15.87
CA GLN A 42 0.61 4.91 15.15
C GLN A 42 -0.76 5.21 14.53
N ALA A 43 -1.64 5.93 15.23
CA ALA A 43 -2.92 6.37 14.69
C ALA A 43 -2.73 7.36 13.53
N THR A 44 -1.75 8.25 13.62
CA THR A 44 -1.40 9.17 12.52
C THR A 44 -0.90 8.40 11.30
N ALA A 45 0.01 7.45 11.49
CA ALA A 45 0.52 6.59 10.42
C ALA A 45 -0.61 5.76 9.78
N ALA A 46 -1.56 5.26 10.58
CA ALA A 46 -2.74 4.55 10.07
C ALA A 46 -3.62 5.47 9.20
N MET A 47 -3.91 6.69 9.65
CA MET A 47 -4.66 7.68 8.85
C MET A 47 -3.95 8.00 7.53
N GLN A 48 -2.62 8.18 7.55
CA GLN A 48 -1.83 8.39 6.33
C GLN A 48 -1.84 7.16 5.41
N ALA A 49 -1.78 5.95 5.97
CA ALA A 49 -1.87 4.73 5.17
C ALA A 49 -3.23 4.63 4.46
N ALA A 50 -4.32 4.97 5.13
CA ALA A 50 -5.65 5.05 4.51
C ALA A 50 -5.66 6.05 3.33
N GLU A 51 -5.05 7.22 3.50
CA GLU A 51 -4.91 8.20 2.42
C GLU A 51 -4.12 7.65 1.23
N VAL A 52 -3.02 6.95 1.48
CA VAL A 52 -2.21 6.33 0.41
C VAL A 52 -3.05 5.30 -0.35
N VAL A 53 -3.81 4.46 0.35
CA VAL A 53 -4.70 3.47 -0.28
C VAL A 53 -5.76 4.16 -1.15
N ALA A 54 -6.34 5.27 -0.69
CA ALA A 54 -7.28 6.05 -1.52
C ALA A 54 -6.60 6.64 -2.77
N THR A 55 -5.34 7.08 -2.68
CA THR A 55 -4.57 7.51 -3.87
C THR A 55 -4.40 6.35 -4.84
N VAL A 56 -4.00 5.18 -4.34
CA VAL A 56 -3.76 4.02 -5.17
C VAL A 56 -5.06 3.61 -5.88
N GLY A 57 -6.22 3.67 -5.22
CA GLY A 57 -7.51 3.44 -5.86
C GLY A 57 -7.75 4.34 -7.08
N VAL A 58 -7.62 5.66 -6.91
CA VAL A 58 -7.80 6.63 -8.00
C VAL A 58 -6.85 6.38 -9.18
N LEU A 59 -5.60 5.98 -8.90
CA LEU A 59 -4.61 5.68 -9.94
C LEU A 59 -4.86 4.32 -10.60
N ALA A 60 -5.28 3.32 -9.84
CA ALA A 60 -5.58 1.98 -10.33
C ALA A 60 -6.75 2.01 -11.33
N ASP A 61 -7.77 2.83 -11.05
CA ASP A 61 -8.91 3.04 -11.94
C ASP A 61 -8.48 3.53 -13.34
N GLN A 62 -7.38 4.30 -13.44
CA GLN A 62 -6.86 4.79 -14.74
C GLN A 62 -6.30 3.67 -15.63
N VAL A 63 -5.92 2.54 -15.04
CA VAL A 63 -5.37 1.38 -15.76
C VAL A 63 -6.31 0.17 -15.72
N GLY A 64 -7.55 0.37 -15.27
CA GLY A 64 -8.56 -0.70 -15.21
C GLY A 64 -8.28 -1.76 -14.15
N LEU A 65 -7.60 -1.40 -13.07
CA LEU A 65 -7.29 -2.29 -11.96
C LEU A 65 -7.97 -1.80 -10.67
N THR A 66 -8.19 -2.72 -9.74
CA THR A 66 -8.51 -2.38 -8.36
C THR A 66 -7.24 -2.01 -7.58
N ALA A 67 -7.39 -1.26 -6.49
CA ALA A 67 -6.27 -0.90 -5.63
C ALA A 67 -5.48 -2.13 -5.13
N LEU A 68 -6.17 -3.22 -4.80
CA LEU A 68 -5.53 -4.46 -4.34
C LEU A 68 -4.75 -5.17 -5.45
N GLU A 69 -5.27 -5.20 -6.67
CA GLU A 69 -4.55 -5.75 -7.83
C GLU A 69 -3.31 -4.93 -8.13
N THR A 70 -3.41 -3.60 -8.15
CA THR A 70 -2.27 -2.71 -8.37
C THR A 70 -1.17 -2.94 -7.34
N VAL A 71 -1.51 -2.97 -6.04
CA VAL A 71 -0.53 -3.23 -4.98
C VAL A 71 0.08 -4.62 -5.13
N GLY A 72 -0.76 -5.65 -5.35
CA GLY A 72 -0.32 -7.03 -5.47
C GLY A 72 0.64 -7.24 -6.65
N LEU A 73 0.30 -6.71 -7.83
CA LEU A 73 1.12 -6.81 -9.03
C LEU A 73 2.42 -6.01 -8.87
N ALA A 74 2.36 -4.78 -8.38
CA ALA A 74 3.56 -3.95 -8.19
C ALA A 74 4.56 -4.57 -7.19
N MET A 75 4.09 -5.31 -6.18
CA MET A 75 4.96 -5.99 -5.22
C MET A 75 5.52 -7.33 -5.73
N ARG A 76 4.83 -8.01 -6.64
CA ARG A 76 5.15 -9.39 -7.07
C ARG A 76 5.82 -9.47 -8.42
N GLU A 77 5.44 -8.61 -9.36
CA GLU A 77 5.96 -8.64 -10.71
C GLU A 77 7.38 -8.06 -10.75
N SER A 78 8.29 -8.81 -11.36
CA SER A 78 9.64 -8.31 -11.60
C SER A 78 9.58 -7.14 -12.57
N PRO A 79 10.22 -6.00 -12.27
CA PRO A 79 10.38 -4.93 -13.24
C PRO A 79 11.25 -5.47 -14.38
N TRP A 80 10.59 -5.88 -15.46
CA TRP A 80 11.18 -6.32 -16.73
C TRP A 80 12.43 -7.16 -16.50
N ALA A 81 12.26 -8.42 -16.08
CA ALA A 81 13.34 -9.37 -16.24
C ALA A 81 13.79 -9.31 -17.71
N PRO A 82 15.09 -9.27 -18.02
CA PRO A 82 15.53 -9.57 -19.37
C PRO A 82 14.85 -10.88 -19.71
N ARG A 83 14.06 -10.92 -20.79
CA ARG A 83 13.66 -12.22 -21.36
C ARG A 83 14.97 -12.99 -21.40
N GLU A 84 15.08 -14.10 -20.68
CA GLU A 84 16.11 -15.07 -20.98
C GLU A 84 15.84 -15.42 -22.44
N GLU A 85 16.58 -14.76 -23.32
CA GLU A 85 16.59 -15.04 -24.74
C GLU A 85 16.77 -16.54 -24.81
N CYS A 86 15.84 -17.21 -25.50
CA CYS A 86 15.96 -18.62 -25.82
C CYS A 86 17.38 -18.87 -26.33
N ALA A 87 18.30 -19.28 -25.47
CA ALA A 87 19.59 -19.76 -25.90
C ALA A 87 19.27 -21.02 -26.71
N PRO A 88 19.57 -21.06 -28.03
CA PRO A 88 19.32 -22.25 -28.79
C PRO A 88 20.20 -23.34 -28.19
N ARG A 89 19.57 -24.39 -27.65
CA ARG A 89 20.21 -25.61 -27.18
C ARG A 89 20.78 -26.42 -28.35
N TRP A 90 21.57 -25.78 -29.21
CA TRP A 90 22.14 -26.32 -30.42
C TRP A 90 23.58 -25.80 -30.52
N ARG A 91 24.51 -26.46 -29.81
CA ARG A 91 25.93 -26.70 -30.18
C ARG A 91 26.62 -27.48 -29.05
N ARG A 92 26.30 -28.78 -28.94
CA ARG A 92 27.25 -29.80 -28.46
C ARG A 92 27.28 -30.96 -29.45
N GLY A 93 27.76 -30.63 -30.63
CA GLY A 93 28.25 -31.57 -31.62
C GLY A 93 29.38 -30.85 -32.32
N TRP A 94 30.45 -31.56 -32.67
CA TRP A 94 31.68 -31.08 -33.32
C TRP A 94 32.74 -30.53 -32.35
N LEU A 95 33.57 -31.44 -31.84
CA LEU A 95 34.99 -31.49 -32.18
C LEU A 95 35.43 -32.95 -32.06
N ALA A 96 35.35 -33.66 -33.18
CA ALA A 96 36.28 -34.74 -33.47
C ALA A 96 37.59 -34.06 -33.89
N GLN A 97 38.67 -34.40 -33.20
CA GLN A 97 40.04 -34.59 -33.71
C GLN A 97 40.88 -35.15 -32.58
#